data_AF-R9GME8-F1
#
_entry.id   AF-R9GME8-F1
#
_cell.length_a   1.000
_cell.length_b   1.000
_cell.length_c   1.000
_cell.angle_alpha   90.00
_cell.angle_beta   90.00
_cell.angle_gamma   90.00
#
_symmetry.space_group_name_H-M   'P 1'
#
loop_
_entity.id
_entity.type
_entity.pdbx_description
1 polymer ?
#
loop_
_entity_poly.entity_id
_entity_poly.type
_entity_poly.pdbx_seq_one_letter_code
_entity_poly.pdbx_strand_id
1 'polypeptide(L)' 'MTTKKKTEEAEGITAYSVKTKTKNVPMIDPVIDIKSGRYIATGKDSEGNKMAAILGKVKAEEHVKSGVATKGSGWE' A
#
# COMPACT_ATOMS: atom_id res chain seq x y z
N MET A 1 -28.00 5.43 -15.96
CA MET A 1 -27.42 5.79 -14.65
C MET A 1 -27.21 4.52 -13.84
N THR A 2 -26.02 3.91 -13.91
CA THR A 2 -25.55 3.02 -12.85
C THR A 2 -24.03 3.04 -12.80
N THR A 3 -23.55 3.12 -11.58
CA THR A 3 -22.27 3.68 -11.13
C THR A 3 -21.19 2.60 -11.00
N LYS A 4 -19.91 3.06 -11.02
CA LYS A 4 -18.63 2.46 -10.54
C LYS A 4 -17.63 2.31 -11.70
N LYS A 5 -16.94 3.38 -12.11
CA LYS A 5 -15.77 4.03 -11.46
C LYS A 5 -14.62 3.05 -11.22
N LYS A 6 -13.64 3.13 -12.15
CA LYS A 6 -12.21 2.88 -12.00
C LYS A 6 -11.77 1.41 -11.87
N THR A 7 -11.65 0.75 -13.01
CA THR A 7 -10.92 -0.51 -13.19
C THR A 7 -9.60 -0.18 -13.89
N GLU A 8 -8.68 0.53 -13.20
CA GLU A 8 -7.34 0.87 -13.74
C GLU A 8 -6.36 1.32 -12.62
N GLU A 9 -6.47 0.75 -11.42
CA GLU A 9 -5.46 0.86 -10.33
C GLU A 9 -5.22 -0.50 -9.64
N ALA A 10 -5.53 -1.60 -10.32
CA ALA A 10 -4.84 -2.85 -10.04
C ALA A 10 -3.40 -2.65 -10.55
N GLU A 11 -2.31 -2.94 -9.83
CA GLU A 11 -2.07 -4.20 -9.14
C GLU A 11 -1.09 -4.08 -7.95
N GLY A 12 -0.79 -2.87 -7.46
CA GLY A 12 0.21 -2.73 -6.39
C GLY A 12 0.09 -1.45 -5.58
N ILE A 13 0.48 -1.52 -4.31
CA ILE A 13 0.70 -0.33 -3.51
C ILE A 13 1.96 0.34 -4.05
N THR A 14 1.84 1.56 -4.55
CA THR A 14 3.02 2.36 -4.90
C THR A 14 3.40 3.26 -3.73
N ALA A 15 4.69 3.40 -3.47
CA ALA A 15 5.19 4.27 -2.42
C ALA A 15 6.24 5.26 -2.95
N TYR A 16 6.58 6.23 -2.09
CA TYR A 16 7.71 7.11 -2.32
C TYR A 16 8.96 6.49 -1.70
N SER A 17 10.02 6.33 -2.49
CA SER A 17 11.31 5.86 -1.99
C SER A 17 12.09 7.05 -1.48
N VAL A 18 12.27 7.13 -0.16
CA VAL A 18 13.03 8.23 0.47
C VAL A 18 14.50 8.24 0.06
N LYS A 19 15.02 7.08 -0.35
CA LYS A 19 16.43 6.91 -0.76
C LYS A 19 16.68 7.39 -2.18
N THR A 20 15.88 6.91 -3.14
CA THR A 20 16.03 7.27 -4.56
C THR A 20 15.27 8.53 -4.93
N LYS A 21 14.45 9.06 -4.01
CA LYS A 21 13.55 10.21 -4.23
C LYS A 21 12.57 10.00 -5.38
N THR A 22 12.25 8.74 -5.68
CA THR A 22 11.33 8.37 -6.76
C THR A 22 9.92 8.18 -6.21
N LYS A 23 8.94 8.80 -6.87
CA LYS A 23 7.52 8.64 -6.60
C LYS A 23 6.95 7.52 -7.47
N ASN A 24 5.84 6.93 -7.03
CA ASN A 24 5.13 5.85 -7.75
C ASN A 24 5.97 4.58 -7.96
N VAL A 25 6.86 4.26 -7.03
CA VAL A 25 7.62 3.01 -7.11
C VAL A 25 6.71 1.87 -6.63
N PRO A 26 6.52 0.81 -7.44
CA PRO A 26 5.71 -0.34 -7.04
C PRO A 26 6.36 -1.04 -5.85
N MET A 27 5.57 -1.30 -4.82
CA MET A 27 6.00 -2.02 -3.64
C MET A 27 5.86 -3.52 -3.85
N ILE A 28 6.95 -4.24 -3.60
CA ILE A 28 6.99 -5.69 -3.57
C ILE A 28 6.63 -6.14 -2.15
N ASP A 29 5.74 -7.13 -2.07
CA ASP A 29 5.20 -7.70 -0.84
C ASP A 29 4.72 -6.64 0.16
N PRO A 30 3.73 -5.80 -0.22
CA PRO A 30 3.29 -4.75 0.68
C PRO A 30 2.57 -5.35 1.89
N VAL A 31 3.00 -4.92 3.07
CA VAL A 31 2.43 -5.24 4.37
C VAL A 31 1.79 -3.98 4.92
N ILE A 32 0.50 -4.00 5.23
CA ILE A 32 -0.15 -2.85 5.86
C ILE A 32 -0.06 -3.00 7.38
N ASP A 33 0.57 -2.06 8.05
CA ASP A 33 0.58 -1.93 9.51
C ASP A 33 -0.37 -0.80 9.94
N ILE A 34 -1.04 -0.96 11.08
CA ILE A 34 -1.80 0.09 11.76
C ILE A 34 -0.95 0.64 12.89
N LYS A 35 -0.50 1.89 12.77
CA LYS A 35 0.27 2.60 13.80
C LYS A 35 -0.47 3.87 14.23
N SER A 36 -0.85 3.94 15.49
CA SER A 36 -1.53 5.11 16.07
C SER A 36 -2.76 5.57 15.26
N GLY A 37 -3.57 4.62 14.80
CA GLY A 37 -4.78 4.89 13.99
C GLY A 37 -4.52 5.25 12.52
N ARG A 38 -3.28 5.11 12.04
CA ARG A 38 -2.92 5.33 10.63
C ARG A 38 -2.54 4.02 9.98
N TYR A 39 -3.00 3.81 8.75
CA TYR A 39 -2.67 2.66 7.94
C TYR A 39 -1.42 2.97 7.14
N ILE A 40 -0.37 2.19 7.35
CA ILE A 40 0.94 2.38 6.75
C ILE A 40 1.27 1.11 5.99
N ALA A 41 1.25 1.19 4.66
CA ALA A 41 1.82 0.12 3.85
C ALA A 41 3.33 0.22 3.85
N THR A 42 3.98 -0.85 4.25
CA THR A 42 5.43 -1.02 4.25
C THR A 42 5.80 -2.14 3.29
N GLY A 43 6.98 -2.06 2.70
CA GLY A 43 7.45 -3.07 1.77
C GLY A 43 8.79 -2.68 1.18
N LYS A 44 9.14 -3.28 0.04
CA LYS A 44 10.46 -3.09 -0.59
C LYS A 44 10.31 -2.75 -2.07
N ASP A 45 11.27 -2.01 -2.62
CA ASP A 45 11.41 -1.89 -4.08
C ASP A 45 12.22 -3.06 -4.66
N SER A 46 12.39 -3.05 -5.98
CA SER A 46 13.21 -4.03 -6.72
C SER A 46 14.69 -4.03 -6.31
N GLU A 47 15.17 -2.96 -5.69
CA GLU A 47 16.54 -2.82 -5.19
C GLU A 47 16.66 -3.22 -3.71
N GLY A 48 15.57 -3.67 -3.08
CA GLY A 48 15.52 -4.05 -1.68
C GLY A 48 15.48 -2.88 -0.70
N ASN A 49 15.29 -1.64 -1.17
CA ASN A 49 15.14 -0.49 -0.30
C ASN A 49 13.77 -0.52 0.37
N LYS A 50 13.77 -0.26 1.68
CA LYS A 50 12.54 -0.19 2.47
C LYS A 50 11.74 1.05 2.09
N MET A 51 10.46 0.86 1.86
CA MET A 51 9.52 1.91 1.49
C MET A 51 8.30 1.87 2.41
N ALA A 52 7.69 3.03 2.58
CA ALA A 52 6.44 3.16 3.30
C ALA A 52 5.51 4.15 2.58
N ALA A 53 4.22 3.80 2.50
CA ALA A 53 3.15 4.65 2.03
C ALA A 53 2.09 4.76 3.13
N ILE A 54 1.65 5.98 3.40
CA ILE A 54 0.51 6.19 4.30
C ILE A 54 -0.75 6.07 3.45
N LEU A 55 -1.63 5.15 3.83
CA LEU A 55 -2.89 4.88 3.17
C LEU A 55 -4.05 5.37 4.04
N GLY A 56 -5.17 5.69 3.40
CA GLY A 56 -6.44 5.86 4.10
C GLY A 56 -7.03 4.49 4.49
N LYS A 57 -7.81 4.46 5.57
CA LYS A 57 -8.49 3.24 6.07
C LYS A 57 -9.18 2.44 4.97
N VAL A 58 -10.00 3.10 4.16
CA VAL A 58 -10.78 2.46 3.10
C VAL A 58 -9.87 1.76 2.09
N LYS A 59 -8.85 2.46 1.57
CA LYS A 59 -7.90 1.88 0.61
C LYS A 59 -7.12 0.72 1.21
N ALA A 60 -6.68 0.85 2.46
CA ALA A 60 -5.95 -0.20 3.14
C ALA A 60 -6.78 -1.48 3.27
N GLU A 61 -8.04 -1.36 3.68
CA GLU A 61 -8.97 -2.49 3.75
C GLU A 61 -9.26 -3.09 2.37
N GLU A 62 -9.41 -2.26 1.33
CA GLU A 62 -9.58 -2.71 -0.05
C GLU A 62 -8.36 -3.49 -0.56
N HIS A 63 -7.13 -3.02 -0.31
CA HIS A 63 -5.91 -3.70 -0.72
C HIS A 63 -5.73 -5.05 -0.02
N VAL A 64 -6.01 -5.11 1.28
CA VAL A 64 -5.98 -6.36 2.04
C VAL A 64 -7.06 -7.33 1.58
N LYS A 65 -8.28 -6.84 1.34
CA LYS A 65 -9.39 -7.66 0.85
C LYS A 65 -9.15 -8.19 -0.56
N SER A 66 -8.47 -7.40 -1.39
CA SER A 66 -8.12 -7.78 -2.77
C SER A 66 -6.90 -8.70 -2.82
N GLY A 67 -6.23 -8.99 -1.70
CA GLY A 67 -5.02 -9.81 -1.65
C GLY A 67 -3.76 -9.12 -2.20
N VAL A 68 -3.84 -7.81 -2.47
CA VAL A 68 -2.68 -7.01 -2.93
C VAL A 68 -1.68 -6.81 -1.80
N ALA A 69 -2.16 -6.75 -0.55
CA ALA A 69 -1.33 -6.50 0.62
C ALA A 69 -1.68 -7.41 1.78
N THR A 70 -0.70 -7.70 2.63
CA THR A 70 -0.89 -8.53 3.83
C THR A 70 -1.16 -7.66 5.05
N LYS A 71 -1.88 -8.20 6.04
CA LYS A 71 -2.06 -7.55 7.33
C LYS A 71 -0.80 -7.72 8.16
N GLY A 72 -0.16 -6.61 8.51
CA GLY A 72 0.96 -6.56 9.44
C GLY A 72 0.49 -6.31 10.87
N SER A 73 1.23 -5.44 11.54
CA SER A 73 1.07 -5.08 12.95
C SER A 73 -0.16 -4.20 13.17
N GLY A 74 -0.86 -4.35 14.30
CA GLY A 74 -1.94 -3.45 14.72
C GLY A 74 -3.31 -3.72 14.09
N TRP A 75 -3.48 -4.81 13.33
CA TRP A 75 -4.77 -5.29 12.83
C TRP A 75 -5.60 -6.08 13.87
N GLU A 76 -5.29 -5.92 15.15
CA GLU A 76 -5.92 -6.59 16.29
C GLU A 76 -7.31 -6.00 16.62
#